data_AF-A0A956JT43-F1
#
_entry.id   AF-A0A956JT43-F1
#
_cell.length_a   1.000
_cell.length_b   1.000
_cell.length_c   1.000
_cell.angle_alpha   90.00
_cell.angle_beta   90.00
_cell.angle_gamma   90.00
#
_symmetry.space_group_name_H-M   'P 1'
#
loop_
_entity.id
_entity.type
_entity.pdbx_description
1 polymer ?
#
loop_
_entity_poly.entity_id
_entity_poly.type
_entity_poly.pdbx_seq_one_letter_code
_entity_poly.pdbx_strand_id
1 'polypeptide(L)'
;MAAACGDSGNTTPDGGNPKEAGPIAPDGFGPLRDCTEVGKPCAAHTTCAINATCGNDLKCHPASYQNCDDGLDCTTDTCLGQGKCENTPKDGTCALPVDDGNGKSILKCFAKGDNSPERSCAVCDPDRDKLAWSSANGGPCDDGNACTKDDYCDNGTCKGTDYRAQCDDNISCTDDVCDGKGGCVGNQLRSDSCLIQGTCYKDGEQDATGCNVCDTSKSQNQWTALGSFCLIAAKCYKPGDKSPSGCGVCDPTKNDKDWTALPNVCEIDGVCYQPNDVNTAEGGCGTCDPAVDGRNWTIKGNDCYIGKKCYKPSDKDPTGCAECKPATSKTAWTAIAGCWAIVVAALNEARDGNLGGVAAADTLCQQQATAAGRPGQWKAFLGSSTRTVKSLITGTDATTRKVVTTQGLEMFPNWNAAFATTSTSTTWPTSALVYTFSGRVIEEDEPQPACPTTASGLGSEPTCFYDADFWHGMNQDGTTSTNTCNNWTSNASTVTGSSGEGDFQQMFNNESNSCDETQAVLCVQVGP
;
A
#
# COMPACT_ATOMS: atom_id res chain seq x y z
N MET A 1 -49.87 -31.18 29.50
CA MET A 1 -50.55 -31.82 30.64
C MET A 1 -51.42 -30.77 31.29
N ALA A 2 -52.73 -30.94 31.21
CA ALA A 2 -53.75 -30.00 31.66
C ALA A 2 -54.09 -30.22 33.15
N ALA A 3 -54.36 -29.13 33.87
CA ALA A 3 -55.13 -29.11 35.12
C ALA A 3 -55.70 -27.68 35.24
N ALA A 4 -56.97 -27.44 34.91
CA ALA A 4 -58.19 -27.70 35.66
C ALA A 4 -58.59 -26.50 36.54
N CYS A 5 -59.69 -25.85 36.13
CA CYS A 5 -60.46 -24.88 36.90
C CYS A 5 -61.07 -25.52 38.14
N GLY A 6 -61.11 -24.77 39.25
CA GLY A 6 -61.84 -25.12 40.47
C GLY A 6 -62.37 -23.84 41.11
N ASP A 7 -63.69 -23.70 41.04
CA ASP A 7 -64.49 -22.65 41.68
C ASP A 7 -64.82 -23.03 43.13
N SER A 8 -65.23 -22.02 43.90
CA SER A 8 -65.99 -22.06 45.17
C SER A 8 -65.27 -22.47 46.47
N GLY A 9 -65.39 -21.59 47.49
CA GLY A 9 -65.04 -21.94 48.87
C GLY A 9 -64.80 -20.77 49.82
N ASN A 10 -65.77 -19.85 49.94
CA ASN A 10 -65.80 -18.87 51.02
C ASN A 10 -66.08 -19.57 52.36
N THR A 11 -65.09 -19.64 53.25
CA THR A 11 -65.29 -19.85 54.69
C THR A 11 -64.25 -19.04 55.47
N THR A 12 -64.69 -18.01 56.18
CA THR A 12 -63.97 -17.46 57.34
C THR A 12 -64.83 -17.64 58.59
N PRO A 13 -64.25 -18.03 59.74
CA PRO A 13 -64.96 -18.09 61.00
C PRO A 13 -65.00 -16.72 61.69
N ASP A 14 -66.03 -16.62 62.52
CA ASP A 14 -66.44 -15.58 63.45
C ASP A 14 -65.32 -15.03 64.38
N GLY A 15 -65.47 -13.77 64.78
CA GLY A 15 -64.88 -13.24 66.01
C GLY A 15 -64.24 -11.85 65.94
N GLY A 16 -65.02 -10.80 66.23
CA GLY A 16 -64.46 -9.56 66.79
C GLY A 16 -65.17 -8.25 66.44
N ASN A 17 -66.37 -8.04 66.98
CA ASN A 17 -67.01 -6.71 67.02
C ASN A 17 -66.18 -5.76 67.93
N PRO A 18 -66.02 -4.47 67.59
CA PRO A 18 -66.87 -3.51 68.29
C PRO A 18 -67.39 -2.33 67.44
N LYS A 19 -68.63 -1.96 67.77
CA LYS A 19 -69.35 -0.70 67.56
C LYS A 19 -70.03 -0.50 66.21
N GLU A 20 -71.31 -0.84 66.24
CA GLU A 20 -72.37 -0.37 65.35
C GLU A 20 -72.28 1.15 65.10
N ALA A 21 -72.07 1.52 63.84
CA ALA A 21 -72.68 2.71 63.28
C ALA A 21 -73.95 2.25 62.55
N GLY A 22 -75.11 2.74 63.00
CA GLY A 22 -76.40 2.45 62.36
C GLY A 22 -76.52 3.05 60.95
N PRO A 23 -77.57 2.68 60.21
CA PRO A 23 -77.78 3.14 58.84
C PRO A 23 -78.07 4.65 58.82
N ILE A 24 -77.35 5.36 57.94
CA ILE A 24 -77.49 6.81 57.72
C ILE A 24 -78.84 7.05 57.00
N ALA A 25 -79.66 7.94 57.56
CA ALA A 25 -80.93 8.37 56.96
C ALA A 25 -80.70 9.19 55.67
N PRO A 26 -81.67 9.25 54.74
CA PRO A 26 -81.49 9.78 53.37
C PRO A 26 -81.18 11.29 53.28
N ASP A 27 -81.15 11.97 54.43
CA ASP A 27 -81.04 13.41 54.55
C ASP A 27 -79.78 13.83 55.32
N GLY A 28 -78.96 12.89 55.83
CA GLY A 28 -77.60 13.14 56.39
C GLY A 28 -77.45 14.13 57.56
N PHE A 29 -78.52 14.76 58.02
CA PHE A 29 -78.45 15.92 58.91
C PHE A 29 -79.31 15.66 60.16
N GLY A 30 -78.67 15.54 61.32
CA GLY A 30 -79.34 15.36 62.61
C GLY A 30 -80.33 16.50 62.96
N PRO A 31 -81.10 16.39 64.04
CA PRO A 31 -82.08 17.42 64.41
C PRO A 31 -81.40 18.79 64.64
N LEU A 32 -82.04 19.87 64.16
CA LEU A 32 -81.55 21.25 64.31
C LEU A 32 -81.30 21.58 65.79
N ARG A 33 -80.14 22.20 66.08
CA ARG A 33 -79.76 22.64 67.42
C ARG A 33 -80.55 23.86 67.85
N ASP A 34 -80.82 23.97 69.15
CA ASP A 34 -81.47 25.13 69.75
C ASP A 34 -80.58 26.38 69.73
N CYS A 35 -81.20 27.55 69.64
CA CYS A 35 -80.57 28.85 69.70
C CYS A 35 -81.45 29.84 70.50
N THR A 36 -80.83 30.89 71.04
CA THR A 36 -81.47 31.76 72.04
C THR A 36 -81.93 33.11 71.50
N GLU A 37 -81.45 33.54 70.32
CA GLU A 37 -81.75 34.86 69.76
C GLU A 37 -82.02 34.79 68.26
N VAL A 38 -83.28 35.02 67.88
CA VAL A 38 -83.76 35.06 66.49
C VAL A 38 -82.93 36.05 65.65
N GLY A 39 -82.47 35.61 64.48
CA GLY A 39 -81.71 36.41 63.52
C GLY A 39 -80.20 36.51 63.80
N LYS A 40 -79.70 35.94 64.90
CA LYS A 40 -78.25 35.88 65.18
C LYS A 40 -77.58 34.64 64.59
N PRO A 41 -76.28 34.70 64.25
CA PRO A 41 -75.50 33.52 63.91
C PRO A 41 -75.50 32.52 65.07
N CYS A 42 -75.59 31.24 64.77
CA CYS A 42 -75.64 30.20 65.78
C CYS A 42 -74.98 28.89 65.30
N ALA A 43 -74.69 27.96 66.22
CA ALA A 43 -74.01 26.70 65.88
C ALA A 43 -75.03 25.66 65.40
N ALA A 44 -74.99 25.35 64.11
CA ALA A 44 -75.82 24.30 63.52
C ALA A 44 -75.47 22.89 64.04
N HIS A 45 -76.33 21.93 63.73
CA HIS A 45 -76.21 20.55 64.20
C HIS A 45 -75.08 19.76 63.52
N THR A 46 -74.54 20.26 62.41
CA THR A 46 -73.34 19.77 61.71
C THR A 46 -72.36 20.93 61.50
N THR A 47 -71.06 20.63 61.45
CA THR A 47 -70.02 21.62 61.12
C THR A 47 -70.05 22.05 59.65
N CYS A 48 -70.72 21.30 58.76
CA CYS A 48 -70.86 21.62 57.33
C CYS A 48 -71.97 22.60 56.96
N ALA A 49 -72.73 23.04 57.95
CA ALA A 49 -73.70 24.09 57.79
C ALA A 49 -73.02 25.46 57.56
N ILE A 50 -73.49 26.18 56.53
CA ILE A 50 -73.02 27.52 56.18
C ILE A 50 -74.05 28.55 56.65
N ASN A 51 -73.55 29.63 57.25
CA ASN A 51 -74.33 30.81 57.65
C ASN A 51 -75.61 30.46 58.43
N ALA A 52 -75.48 29.56 59.41
CA ALA A 52 -76.60 29.18 60.25
C ALA A 52 -77.08 30.35 61.10
N THR A 53 -78.37 30.65 60.98
CA THR A 53 -79.03 31.72 61.72
C THR A 53 -80.19 31.17 62.52
N CYS A 54 -80.42 31.78 63.68
CA CYS A 54 -81.50 31.35 64.55
C CYS A 54 -82.85 31.77 63.94
N GLY A 55 -83.70 30.78 63.62
CA GLY A 55 -85.04 31.00 63.11
C GLY A 55 -86.01 31.46 64.19
N ASN A 56 -87.22 31.87 63.77
CA ASN A 56 -88.30 32.27 64.70
C ASN A 56 -88.76 31.13 65.63
N ASP A 57 -88.42 29.88 65.29
CA ASP A 57 -88.68 28.67 66.06
C ASP A 57 -87.60 28.35 67.10
N LEU A 58 -86.63 29.26 67.30
CA LEU A 58 -85.47 29.08 68.19
C LEU A 58 -84.59 27.88 67.81
N LYS A 59 -84.58 27.50 66.53
CA LYS A 59 -83.68 26.49 65.96
C LYS A 59 -82.65 27.14 65.03
N CYS A 60 -81.45 26.59 64.96
CA CYS A 60 -80.42 27.01 64.01
C CYS A 60 -80.70 26.47 62.62
N HIS A 61 -81.12 27.34 61.71
CA HIS A 61 -81.34 27.02 60.30
C HIS A 61 -80.12 27.41 59.48
N PRO A 62 -79.37 26.44 58.91
CA PRO A 62 -78.32 26.74 57.94
C PRO A 62 -78.91 27.27 56.62
N ALA A 63 -78.22 28.25 56.03
CA ALA A 63 -78.61 28.78 54.73
C ALA A 63 -78.30 27.79 53.59
N SER A 64 -77.22 27.01 53.76
CA SER A 64 -76.83 25.92 52.85
C SER A 64 -75.93 24.92 53.57
N TYR A 65 -75.68 23.78 52.93
CA TYR A 65 -74.73 22.77 53.37
C TYR A 65 -73.64 22.60 52.32
N GLN A 66 -72.39 22.48 52.76
CA GLN A 66 -71.30 22.05 51.91
C GLN A 66 -71.16 20.53 51.98
N ASN A 67 -71.17 19.84 50.83
CA ASN A 67 -70.67 18.48 50.76
C ASN A 67 -69.15 18.52 50.62
N CYS A 68 -68.43 17.89 51.55
CA CYS A 68 -66.97 17.85 51.54
C CYS A 68 -66.42 16.60 50.88
N ASP A 69 -67.27 15.64 50.50
CA ASP A 69 -66.88 14.46 49.72
C ASP A 69 -66.25 14.90 48.39
N ASP A 70 -64.97 14.62 48.22
CA ASP A 70 -64.21 14.91 47.00
C ASP A 70 -64.33 13.79 45.95
N GLY A 71 -65.14 12.76 46.24
CA GLY A 71 -65.35 11.60 45.40
C GLY A 71 -64.19 10.60 45.41
N LEU A 72 -63.24 10.73 46.35
CA LEU A 72 -62.11 9.83 46.50
C LEU A 72 -62.26 8.96 47.75
N ASP A 73 -62.57 7.68 47.57
CA ASP A 73 -62.72 6.75 48.71
C ASP A 73 -61.44 6.60 49.58
N CYS A 74 -60.28 7.02 49.09
CA CYS A 74 -59.03 7.02 49.85
C CYS A 74 -58.85 8.24 50.75
N THR A 75 -59.67 9.28 50.66
CA THR A 75 -59.61 10.45 51.55
C THR A 75 -60.58 10.29 52.71
N THR A 76 -60.31 11.02 53.79
CA THR A 76 -61.24 11.24 54.90
C THR A 76 -61.73 12.66 54.77
N ASP A 77 -63.01 12.82 54.42
CA ASP A 77 -63.62 14.12 54.16
C ASP A 77 -64.07 14.75 55.48
N THR A 78 -63.29 15.72 55.94
CA THR A 78 -63.50 16.37 57.23
C THR A 78 -64.02 17.78 57.04
N CYS A 79 -65.07 18.11 57.80
CA CYS A 79 -65.70 19.42 57.74
C CYS A 79 -65.31 20.29 58.93
N LEU A 80 -64.55 21.35 58.66
CA LEU A 80 -63.89 22.18 59.68
C LEU A 80 -64.77 23.32 60.22
N GLY A 81 -66.00 23.50 59.71
CA GLY A 81 -66.89 24.59 60.11
C GLY A 81 -67.11 25.63 59.01
N GLN A 82 -68.32 26.20 58.96
CA GLN A 82 -68.70 27.27 58.02
C GLN A 82 -68.43 26.94 56.54
N GLY A 83 -68.58 25.68 56.14
CA GLY A 83 -68.40 25.22 54.76
C GLY A 83 -66.94 25.05 54.31
N LYS A 84 -65.97 25.04 55.24
CA LYS A 84 -64.59 24.65 54.94
C LYS A 84 -64.42 23.13 54.94
N CYS A 85 -63.82 22.60 53.89
CA CYS A 85 -63.52 21.18 53.73
C CYS A 85 -62.02 20.92 53.81
N GLU A 86 -61.68 19.78 54.40
CA GLU A 86 -60.34 19.20 54.40
C GLU A 86 -60.45 17.73 53.99
N ASN A 87 -59.74 17.36 52.93
CA ASN A 87 -59.72 16.01 52.39
C ASN A 87 -58.34 15.40 52.65
N THR A 88 -58.25 14.51 53.62
CA THR A 88 -56.96 13.96 54.07
C THR A 88 -56.82 12.50 53.65
N PRO A 89 -55.79 12.11 52.87
CA PRO A 89 -55.60 10.71 52.49
C PRO A 89 -55.44 9.78 53.69
N LYS A 90 -56.18 8.65 53.67
CA LYS A 90 -56.17 7.59 54.67
C LYS A 90 -54.79 6.94 54.77
N ASP A 91 -54.48 6.38 55.93
CA ASP A 91 -53.21 5.68 56.14
C ASP A 91 -53.02 4.53 55.15
N GLY A 92 -51.82 4.41 54.58
CA GLY A 92 -51.50 3.44 53.54
C GLY A 92 -51.96 3.82 52.13
N THR A 93 -52.52 5.03 51.93
CA THR A 93 -52.96 5.52 50.61
C THR A 93 -52.45 6.92 50.31
N CYS A 94 -52.31 7.24 49.02
CA CYS A 94 -52.05 8.57 48.51
C CYS A 94 -53.23 9.06 47.65
N ALA A 95 -53.48 10.36 47.64
CA ALA A 95 -54.32 11.02 46.65
C ALA A 95 -53.42 11.86 45.75
N LEU A 96 -53.06 11.32 44.59
CA LEU A 96 -51.99 11.87 43.74
C LEU A 96 -52.53 12.43 42.43
N PRO A 97 -51.90 13.48 41.90
CA PRO A 97 -52.27 14.04 40.61
C PRO A 97 -51.88 13.10 39.46
N VAL A 98 -52.81 12.88 38.55
CA VAL A 98 -52.62 12.25 37.24
C VAL A 98 -53.36 13.05 36.16
N ASP A 99 -52.95 12.92 34.92
CA ASP A 99 -53.66 13.46 33.76
C ASP A 99 -54.98 12.69 33.54
N ASP A 100 -56.05 13.41 33.22
CA ASP A 100 -57.33 12.83 32.83
C ASP A 100 -57.35 12.31 31.38
N GLY A 101 -56.24 12.46 30.66
CA GLY A 101 -56.08 12.13 29.25
C GLY A 101 -56.40 13.30 28.31
N ASN A 102 -56.85 14.43 28.84
CA ASN A 102 -57.11 15.67 28.10
C ASN A 102 -56.18 16.82 28.53
N GLY A 103 -55.09 16.52 29.25
CA GLY A 103 -54.14 17.52 29.74
C GLY A 103 -54.55 18.19 31.04
N LYS A 104 -55.58 17.69 31.73
CA LYS A 104 -56.04 18.25 33.00
C LYS A 104 -55.61 17.33 34.15
N SER A 105 -54.89 17.89 35.10
CA SER A 105 -54.51 17.18 36.32
C SER A 105 -55.72 16.99 37.24
N ILE A 106 -56.00 15.73 37.59
CA ILE A 106 -57.04 15.29 38.52
C ILE A 106 -56.41 14.42 39.62
N LEU A 107 -57.00 14.41 40.83
CA LEU A 107 -56.55 13.53 41.91
C LEU A 107 -57.16 12.13 41.74
N LYS A 108 -56.35 11.10 41.96
CA LYS A 108 -56.80 9.71 42.06
C LYS A 108 -56.17 9.01 43.27
N CYS A 109 -56.84 7.97 43.72
CA CYS A 109 -56.38 7.13 44.81
C CYS A 109 -55.35 6.11 44.35
N PHE A 110 -54.27 5.99 45.13
CA PHE A 110 -53.21 5.00 44.95
C PHE A 110 -52.90 4.34 46.30
N ALA A 111 -52.71 3.04 46.29
CA ALA A 111 -52.22 2.29 47.44
C ALA A 111 -50.70 2.46 47.58
N LYS A 112 -50.17 2.28 48.80
CA LYS A 112 -48.72 2.27 49.03
C LYS A 112 -48.02 1.29 48.10
N GLY A 113 -47.04 1.79 47.36
CA GLY A 113 -46.26 1.01 46.39
C GLY A 113 -46.80 1.05 44.96
N ASP A 114 -47.96 1.67 44.71
CA ASP A 114 -48.47 1.82 43.34
C ASP A 114 -47.58 2.76 42.51
N ASN A 115 -47.25 2.34 41.29
CA ASN A 115 -46.45 3.10 40.35
C ASN A 115 -47.29 4.14 39.60
N SER A 116 -46.65 5.27 39.26
CA SER A 116 -47.29 6.28 38.41
C SER A 116 -47.47 5.76 36.99
N PRO A 117 -48.64 5.96 36.37
CA PRO A 117 -48.87 5.61 34.97
C PRO A 117 -48.14 6.53 33.98
N GLU A 118 -47.64 7.69 34.43
CA GLU A 118 -47.06 8.73 33.56
C GLU A 118 -45.56 8.93 33.80
N ARG A 119 -45.05 8.47 34.95
CA ARG A 119 -43.67 8.69 35.37
C ARG A 119 -43.09 7.38 35.90
N SER A 120 -42.26 6.73 35.10
CA SER A 120 -41.70 5.40 35.42
C SER A 120 -40.94 5.34 36.76
N CYS A 121 -40.49 6.47 37.30
CA CYS A 121 -39.76 6.55 38.59
C CYS A 121 -40.52 7.24 39.72
N ALA A 122 -41.85 7.20 39.67
CA ALA A 122 -42.74 7.74 40.68
C ALA A 122 -43.60 6.64 41.30
N VAL A 123 -43.68 6.64 42.64
CA VAL A 123 -44.45 5.68 43.44
C VAL A 123 -45.27 6.40 44.50
N CYS A 124 -46.43 5.84 44.88
CA CYS A 124 -47.14 6.26 46.07
C CYS A 124 -46.39 5.76 47.33
N ASP A 125 -45.80 6.70 48.06
CA ASP A 125 -45.21 6.45 49.38
C ASP A 125 -45.89 7.36 50.42
N PRO A 126 -46.98 6.89 51.05
CA PRO A 126 -47.77 7.69 51.98
C PRO A 126 -47.05 7.98 53.30
N ASP A 127 -45.92 7.32 53.56
CA ASP A 127 -45.07 7.62 54.73
C ASP A 127 -44.14 8.81 54.47
N ARG A 128 -43.88 9.13 53.20
CA ARG A 128 -43.08 10.27 52.77
C ARG A 128 -43.93 11.47 52.38
N ASP A 129 -44.90 11.28 51.49
CA ASP A 129 -45.84 12.33 51.06
C ASP A 129 -47.13 11.68 50.51
N LYS A 130 -48.27 12.03 51.11
CA LYS A 130 -49.59 11.50 50.72
C LYS A 130 -50.23 12.24 49.53
N LEU A 131 -49.69 13.40 49.16
CA LEU A 131 -50.24 14.31 48.14
C LEU A 131 -49.30 14.52 46.94
N ALA A 132 -48.05 14.03 47.01
CA ALA A 132 -47.10 14.09 45.92
C ALA A 132 -46.44 12.73 45.63
N TRP A 133 -46.14 12.49 44.36
CA TRP A 133 -45.39 11.32 43.93
C TRP A 133 -44.00 11.29 44.57
N SER A 134 -43.64 10.15 45.14
CA SER A 134 -42.31 9.90 45.70
C SER A 134 -41.39 9.21 44.69
N SER A 135 -40.08 9.39 44.84
CA SER A 135 -39.09 8.74 43.95
C SER A 135 -39.00 7.24 44.23
N ALA A 136 -39.20 6.42 43.20
CA ALA A 136 -39.15 4.96 43.28
C ALA A 136 -37.72 4.39 43.28
N ASN A 137 -36.82 4.93 44.12
CA ASN A 137 -35.39 4.63 44.09
C ASN A 137 -35.10 3.12 44.14
N GLY A 138 -34.30 2.62 43.18
CA GLY A 138 -33.95 1.21 43.02
C GLY A 138 -35.02 0.34 42.36
N GLY A 139 -36.20 0.89 42.04
CA GLY A 139 -37.24 0.19 41.27
C GLY A 139 -36.92 0.10 39.78
N PRO A 140 -37.52 -0.86 39.05
CA PRO A 140 -37.33 -1.01 37.62
C PRO A 140 -38.01 0.13 36.86
N CYS A 141 -37.39 0.56 35.76
CA CYS A 141 -37.96 1.54 34.82
C CYS A 141 -37.44 1.28 33.41
N ASP A 142 -37.76 2.17 32.46
CA ASP A 142 -37.23 2.20 31.10
C ASP A 142 -36.83 3.65 30.81
N ASP A 143 -35.56 3.89 30.49
CA ASP A 143 -35.03 5.23 30.19
C ASP A 143 -35.19 5.63 28.72
N GLY A 144 -35.75 4.73 27.90
CA GLY A 144 -36.03 4.91 26.48
C GLY A 144 -34.81 4.84 25.58
N ASN A 145 -33.61 4.59 26.13
CA ASN A 145 -32.38 4.47 25.37
C ASN A 145 -32.05 3.00 25.08
N ALA A 146 -32.05 2.61 23.81
CA ALA A 146 -31.79 1.23 23.42
C ALA A 146 -30.36 0.74 23.73
N CYS A 147 -29.42 1.62 24.10
CA CYS A 147 -28.05 1.27 24.46
C CYS A 147 -27.80 1.25 25.97
N THR A 148 -28.86 1.32 26.77
CA THR A 148 -28.84 1.11 28.21
C THR A 148 -29.58 -0.18 28.55
N LYS A 149 -29.17 -0.82 29.65
CA LYS A 149 -29.80 -2.02 30.19
C LYS A 149 -29.84 -1.99 31.70
N ASP A 150 -30.63 -2.88 32.29
CA ASP A 150 -30.79 -2.98 33.75
C ASP A 150 -31.23 -1.64 34.36
N ASP A 151 -32.20 -0.99 33.70
CA ASP A 151 -32.68 0.34 34.02
C ASP A 151 -33.33 0.39 35.41
N TYR A 152 -32.90 1.37 36.19
CA TYR A 152 -33.35 1.58 37.55
C TYR A 152 -33.60 3.06 37.84
N CYS A 153 -34.51 3.29 38.78
CA CYS A 153 -34.82 4.62 39.23
C CYS A 153 -33.79 5.14 40.23
N ASP A 154 -33.26 6.33 39.96
CA ASP A 154 -32.39 7.06 40.87
C ASP A 154 -32.88 8.51 41.01
N ASN A 155 -33.36 8.84 42.21
CA ASN A 155 -33.91 10.14 42.59
C ASN A 155 -34.95 10.69 41.60
N GLY A 156 -35.85 9.81 41.15
CA GLY A 156 -36.94 10.17 40.24
C GLY A 156 -36.57 10.22 38.75
N THR A 157 -35.32 9.88 38.40
CA THR A 157 -34.85 9.76 37.01
C THR A 157 -34.58 8.29 36.71
N CYS A 158 -35.03 7.81 35.55
CA CYS A 158 -34.66 6.47 35.10
C CYS A 158 -33.23 6.50 34.53
N LYS A 159 -32.38 5.58 34.99
CA LYS A 159 -31.00 5.43 34.53
C LYS A 159 -30.74 3.98 34.18
N GLY A 160 -30.11 3.72 33.05
CA GLY A 160 -29.56 2.41 32.75
C GLY A 160 -28.04 2.33 32.73
N THR A 161 -27.55 1.10 32.61
CA THR A 161 -26.14 0.80 32.42
C THR A 161 -25.82 0.85 30.93
N ASP A 162 -24.97 1.80 30.53
CA ASP A 162 -24.52 1.93 29.14
C ASP A 162 -23.70 0.71 28.72
N TYR A 163 -24.11 0.07 27.62
CA TYR A 163 -23.40 -1.06 27.04
C TYR A 163 -22.94 -0.81 25.60
N ARG A 164 -23.03 0.44 25.10
CA ARG A 164 -22.69 0.82 23.72
C ARG A 164 -21.29 0.37 23.30
N ALA A 165 -20.31 0.47 24.20
CA ALA A 165 -18.93 0.04 23.93
C ALA A 165 -18.79 -1.46 23.61
N GLN A 166 -19.78 -2.28 23.93
CA GLN A 166 -19.80 -3.72 23.60
C GLN A 166 -20.31 -3.98 22.18
N CYS A 167 -20.98 -2.99 21.57
CA CYS A 167 -21.48 -3.07 20.20
C CYS A 167 -20.55 -2.45 19.16
N ASP A 168 -19.46 -1.80 19.59
CA ASP A 168 -18.41 -1.30 18.71
C ASP A 168 -17.59 -2.48 18.15
N ASP A 169 -17.77 -2.75 16.87
CA ASP A 169 -17.06 -3.80 16.14
C ASP A 169 -15.67 -3.36 15.63
N ASN A 170 -15.26 -2.12 15.93
CA ASN A 170 -14.05 -1.44 15.45
C ASN A 170 -13.98 -1.29 13.92
N ILE A 171 -15.10 -1.34 13.21
CA ILE A 171 -15.18 -1.14 11.75
C ILE A 171 -15.80 0.23 11.48
N SER A 172 -14.99 1.21 11.06
CA SER A 172 -15.44 2.61 10.93
C SER A 172 -16.64 2.89 9.99
N CYS A 173 -16.95 1.96 9.10
CA CYS A 173 -18.04 2.06 8.12
C CYS A 173 -19.30 1.27 8.50
N THR A 174 -19.32 0.59 9.65
CA THR A 174 -20.54 0.01 10.21
C THR A 174 -21.17 0.99 11.20
N ASP A 175 -22.47 0.81 11.44
CA ASP A 175 -23.19 1.46 12.52
C ASP A 175 -23.31 0.51 13.72
N ASP A 176 -22.89 0.99 14.89
CA ASP A 176 -22.97 0.25 16.15
C ASP A 176 -24.40 0.35 16.72
N VAL A 177 -25.22 -0.65 16.39
CA VAL A 177 -26.66 -0.65 16.74
C VAL A 177 -26.93 -1.55 17.95
N CYS A 178 -27.44 -0.96 19.03
CA CYS A 178 -27.91 -1.68 20.21
C CYS A 178 -29.34 -2.22 20.03
N ASP A 179 -29.65 -3.39 20.60
CA ASP A 179 -30.95 -4.05 20.46
C ASP A 179 -31.99 -3.73 21.55
N GLY A 180 -31.64 -2.92 22.56
CA GLY A 180 -32.49 -2.61 23.72
C GLY A 180 -32.66 -3.76 24.73
N LYS A 181 -31.93 -4.86 24.58
CA LYS A 181 -31.99 -6.06 25.42
C LYS A 181 -30.62 -6.45 25.99
N GLY A 182 -29.64 -5.56 25.87
CA GLY A 182 -28.25 -5.83 26.26
C GLY A 182 -27.45 -6.61 25.21
N GLY A 183 -27.94 -6.71 23.98
CA GLY A 183 -27.26 -7.27 22.81
C GLY A 183 -27.08 -6.26 21.67
N CYS A 184 -26.44 -6.70 20.59
CA CYS A 184 -26.08 -5.85 19.45
C CYS A 184 -26.70 -6.40 18.15
N VAL A 185 -27.24 -5.51 17.33
CA VAL A 185 -27.71 -5.82 15.98
C VAL A 185 -26.50 -5.71 15.05
N GLY A 186 -25.79 -6.82 14.85
CA GLY A 186 -24.46 -6.84 14.24
C GLY A 186 -24.32 -6.11 12.89
N ASN A 187 -23.14 -5.49 12.71
CA ASN A 187 -22.50 -4.93 11.52
C ASN A 187 -23.43 -4.43 10.41
N GLN A 188 -24.29 -3.46 10.74
CA GLN A 188 -25.05 -2.72 9.74
C GLN A 188 -24.06 -1.85 8.95
N LEU A 189 -23.70 -2.29 7.75
CA LEU A 189 -22.81 -1.54 6.87
C LEU A 189 -23.53 -0.28 6.36
N ARG A 190 -22.92 0.90 6.53
CA ARG A 190 -23.50 2.17 6.08
C ARG A 190 -23.75 2.16 4.57
N SER A 191 -24.85 2.78 4.14
CA SER A 191 -25.28 2.81 2.74
C SER A 191 -24.31 3.53 1.80
N ASP A 192 -23.41 4.36 2.32
CA ASP A 192 -22.41 5.13 1.57
C ASP A 192 -21.02 4.47 1.55
N SER A 193 -20.93 3.23 2.04
CA SER A 193 -19.67 2.56 2.29
C SER A 193 -19.68 1.10 1.80
N CYS A 194 -18.51 0.64 1.35
CA CYS A 194 -18.21 -0.76 1.14
C CYS A 194 -17.23 -1.26 2.22
N LEU A 195 -17.42 -2.50 2.65
CA LEU A 195 -16.47 -3.24 3.48
C LEU A 195 -15.84 -4.36 2.64
N ILE A 196 -14.68 -4.09 2.04
CA ILE A 196 -14.01 -5.01 1.12
C ILE A 196 -12.75 -5.55 1.79
N GLN A 197 -12.70 -6.86 2.01
CA GLN A 197 -11.60 -7.54 2.69
C GLN A 197 -11.27 -6.94 4.08
N GLY A 198 -12.29 -6.48 4.82
CA GLY A 198 -12.13 -5.89 6.14
C GLY A 198 -11.69 -4.42 6.15
N THR A 199 -11.55 -3.79 4.98
CA THR A 199 -11.24 -2.36 4.86
C THR A 199 -12.47 -1.59 4.37
N CYS A 200 -12.70 -0.43 4.97
CA CYS A 200 -13.79 0.46 4.61
C CYS A 200 -13.38 1.37 3.45
N TYR A 201 -14.23 1.45 2.43
CA TYR A 201 -14.10 2.34 1.28
C TYR A 201 -15.38 3.15 1.11
N LYS A 202 -15.27 4.43 0.76
CA LYS A 202 -16.44 5.25 0.45
C LYS A 202 -17.00 4.90 -0.94
N ASP A 203 -18.31 5.11 -1.13
CA ASP A 203 -18.92 5.00 -2.45
C ASP A 203 -18.18 5.84 -3.50
N GLY A 204 -17.83 5.22 -4.62
CA GLY A 204 -17.02 5.81 -5.69
C GLY A 204 -15.49 5.72 -5.51
N GLU A 205 -14.99 5.23 -4.37
CA GLU A 205 -13.56 5.05 -4.12
C GLU A 205 -13.00 3.89 -4.94
N GLN A 206 -11.81 4.06 -5.52
CA GLN A 206 -11.18 3.07 -6.39
C GLN A 206 -10.13 2.24 -5.67
N ASP A 207 -9.92 1.00 -6.12
CA ASP A 207 -8.82 0.18 -5.63
C ASP A 207 -7.45 0.68 -6.12
N ALA A 208 -6.37 0.10 -5.60
CA ALA A 208 -5.00 0.49 -5.97
C ALA A 208 -4.70 0.34 -7.48
N THR A 209 -5.45 -0.48 -8.20
CA THR A 209 -5.29 -0.66 -9.65
C THR A 209 -5.98 0.46 -10.44
N GLY A 210 -7.06 1.02 -9.90
CA GLY A 210 -7.94 1.98 -10.57
C GLY A 210 -8.96 1.33 -11.50
N CYS A 211 -9.02 -0.01 -11.59
CA CYS A 211 -9.97 -0.73 -12.44
C CYS A 211 -11.26 -1.12 -11.70
N ASN A 212 -11.25 -1.06 -10.38
CA ASN A 212 -12.40 -1.37 -9.56
C ASN A 212 -12.80 -0.18 -8.72
N VAL A 213 -14.08 -0.13 -8.39
CA VAL A 213 -14.70 0.91 -7.57
C VAL A 213 -15.58 0.29 -6.50
N CYS A 214 -15.65 0.92 -5.34
CA CYS A 214 -16.73 0.71 -4.39
C CYS A 214 -18.01 1.28 -5.00
N ASP A 215 -18.92 0.41 -5.42
CA ASP A 215 -20.23 0.80 -5.93
C ASP A 215 -21.29 0.20 -5.00
N THR A 216 -21.74 1.01 -4.06
CA THR A 216 -22.72 0.62 -3.03
C THR A 216 -24.07 0.20 -3.63
N SER A 217 -24.37 0.59 -4.87
CA SER A 217 -25.57 0.17 -5.60
C SER A 217 -25.48 -1.23 -6.20
N LYS A 218 -24.26 -1.77 -6.35
CA LYS A 218 -23.98 -3.10 -6.91
C LYS A 218 -23.59 -4.09 -5.83
N SER A 219 -22.60 -3.74 -5.02
CA SER A 219 -22.11 -4.57 -3.93
C SER A 219 -21.38 -3.73 -2.91
N GLN A 220 -21.73 -3.90 -1.63
CA GLN A 220 -21.03 -3.27 -0.52
C GLN A 220 -19.93 -4.16 0.06
N ASN A 221 -19.72 -5.38 -0.44
CA ASN A 221 -18.71 -6.31 0.08
C ASN A 221 -17.73 -6.85 -0.98
N GLN A 222 -17.88 -6.40 -2.23
CA GLN A 222 -17.00 -6.76 -3.33
C GLN A 222 -16.71 -5.54 -4.21
N TRP A 223 -15.51 -5.51 -4.77
CA TRP A 223 -15.11 -4.57 -5.80
C TRP A 223 -16.01 -4.69 -7.03
N THR A 224 -16.50 -3.55 -7.53
CA THR A 224 -17.25 -3.48 -8.79
C THR A 224 -16.31 -3.03 -9.91
N ALA A 225 -16.23 -3.77 -11.00
CA ALA A 225 -15.40 -3.41 -12.14
C ALA A 225 -15.97 -2.17 -12.85
N LEU A 226 -15.12 -1.17 -13.13
CA LEU A 226 -15.50 0.09 -13.79
C LEU A 226 -15.89 -0.06 -15.27
N GLY A 227 -15.85 -1.28 -15.84
CA GLY A 227 -16.20 -1.59 -17.22
C GLY A 227 -14.99 -1.96 -18.08
N SER A 228 -15.08 -1.78 -19.40
CA SER A 228 -14.06 -2.14 -20.39
C SER A 228 -12.80 -1.30 -20.25
N PHE A 229 -11.84 -1.73 -19.43
CA PHE A 229 -10.52 -1.12 -19.25
C PHE A 229 -9.42 -2.18 -19.40
N CYS A 230 -8.18 -1.77 -19.64
CA CYS A 230 -7.03 -2.69 -19.63
C CYS A 230 -6.27 -2.60 -18.31
N LEU A 231 -6.01 -3.76 -17.70
CA LEU A 231 -5.14 -3.90 -16.54
C LEU A 231 -3.75 -4.35 -17.00
N ILE A 232 -2.85 -3.38 -17.25
CA ILE A 232 -1.52 -3.62 -17.82
C ILE A 232 -0.48 -3.26 -16.75
N ALA A 233 0.38 -4.22 -16.39
CA ALA A 233 1.40 -4.06 -15.34
C ALA A 233 0.84 -3.48 -14.03
N ALA A 234 -0.31 -4.01 -13.57
CA ALA A 234 -1.04 -3.61 -12.36
C ALA A 234 -1.57 -2.16 -12.35
N LYS A 235 -1.65 -1.50 -13.51
CA LYS A 235 -2.28 -0.19 -13.68
C LYS A 235 -3.47 -0.28 -14.63
N CYS A 236 -4.53 0.47 -14.33
CA CYS A 236 -5.69 0.56 -15.19
C CYS A 236 -5.52 1.63 -16.27
N TYR A 237 -5.88 1.29 -17.49
CA TYR A 237 -5.87 2.17 -18.66
C TYR A 237 -7.24 2.20 -19.32
N LYS A 238 -7.67 3.39 -19.72
CA LYS A 238 -8.93 3.61 -20.45
C LYS A 238 -8.77 3.10 -21.89
N PRO A 239 -9.85 2.60 -22.53
CA PRO A 239 -9.84 2.32 -23.95
C PRO A 239 -9.30 3.50 -24.75
N GLY A 240 -8.27 3.25 -25.56
CA GLY A 240 -7.58 4.26 -26.37
C GLY A 240 -6.36 4.92 -25.71
N ASP A 241 -6.08 4.68 -24.43
CA ASP A 241 -4.81 5.11 -23.81
C ASP A 241 -3.64 4.49 -24.56
N LYS A 242 -2.53 5.22 -24.71
CA LYS A 242 -1.36 4.77 -25.48
C LYS A 242 -0.34 4.08 -24.57
N SER A 243 0.36 3.10 -25.14
CA SER A 243 1.51 2.46 -24.49
C SER A 243 2.64 3.47 -24.24
N PRO A 244 3.59 3.19 -23.33
CA PRO A 244 4.76 4.04 -23.12
C PRO A 244 5.58 4.28 -24.38
N SER A 245 5.71 3.26 -25.26
CA SER A 245 6.36 3.42 -26.57
C SER A 245 5.52 4.24 -27.55
N GLY A 246 4.21 4.32 -27.35
CA GLY A 246 3.24 4.92 -28.26
C GLY A 246 2.75 3.99 -29.38
N CYS A 247 3.28 2.76 -29.43
CA CYS A 247 3.01 1.77 -30.49
C CYS A 247 1.89 0.78 -30.16
N GLY A 248 1.29 0.89 -28.98
CA GLY A 248 0.10 0.14 -28.60
C GLY A 248 -0.96 1.06 -28.01
N VAL A 249 -2.18 0.53 -27.93
CA VAL A 249 -3.29 1.15 -27.22
C VAL A 249 -3.92 0.17 -26.27
N CYS A 250 -4.57 0.68 -25.23
CA CYS A 250 -5.51 -0.12 -24.47
C CYS A 250 -6.75 -0.38 -25.35
N ASP A 251 -6.93 -1.63 -25.76
CA ASP A 251 -8.15 -2.12 -26.39
C ASP A 251 -8.62 -3.38 -25.64
N PRO A 252 -9.50 -3.21 -24.64
CA PRO A 252 -9.95 -4.33 -23.81
C PRO A 252 -10.86 -5.30 -24.57
N THR A 253 -11.28 -4.98 -25.79
CA THR A 253 -12.02 -5.92 -26.66
C THR A 253 -11.09 -6.92 -27.35
N LYS A 254 -9.79 -6.60 -27.43
CA LYS A 254 -8.75 -7.44 -28.03
C LYS A 254 -7.92 -8.12 -26.96
N ASN A 255 -7.43 -7.34 -26.00
CA ASN A 255 -6.65 -7.82 -24.87
C ASN A 255 -6.76 -6.81 -23.72
N ASP A 256 -7.35 -7.25 -22.62
CA ASP A 256 -7.53 -6.46 -21.40
C ASP A 256 -6.33 -6.54 -20.44
N LYS A 257 -5.29 -7.31 -20.77
CA LYS A 257 -4.11 -7.53 -19.91
C LYS A 257 -2.79 -7.05 -20.52
N ASP A 258 -2.80 -6.61 -21.77
CA ASP A 258 -1.62 -6.12 -22.48
C ASP A 258 -1.97 -5.04 -23.50
N TRP A 259 -0.96 -4.32 -23.98
CA TRP A 259 -1.12 -3.31 -25.02
C TRP A 259 -1.49 -3.98 -26.35
N THR A 260 -2.58 -3.53 -26.97
CA THR A 260 -2.93 -3.94 -28.32
C THR A 260 -2.08 -3.13 -29.31
N ALA A 261 -1.23 -3.81 -30.07
CA ALA A 261 -0.35 -3.17 -31.05
C ALA A 261 -1.15 -2.37 -32.09
N LEU A 262 -0.70 -1.15 -32.37
CA LEU A 262 -1.26 -0.35 -33.45
C LEU A 262 -0.90 -0.97 -34.81
N PRO A 263 -1.83 -0.99 -35.77
CA PRO A 263 -1.50 -1.42 -37.12
C PRO A 263 -0.61 -0.38 -37.82
N ASN A 264 0.28 -0.85 -38.69
CA ASN A 264 1.12 0.00 -39.56
C ASN A 264 2.07 0.96 -38.83
N VAL A 265 2.72 0.54 -37.75
CA VAL A 265 3.82 1.28 -37.09
C VAL A 265 5.00 0.35 -36.83
N CYS A 266 6.20 0.91 -36.63
CA CYS A 266 7.35 0.14 -36.13
C CYS A 266 7.64 0.49 -34.68
N GLU A 267 7.89 -0.50 -33.85
CA GLU A 267 8.42 -0.35 -32.49
C GLU A 267 9.88 -0.79 -32.49
N ILE A 268 10.79 0.17 -32.60
CA ILE A 268 12.23 -0.08 -32.73
C ILE A 268 12.93 0.50 -31.49
N ASP A 269 13.67 -0.34 -30.76
CA ASP A 269 14.32 0.03 -29.50
C ASP A 269 13.38 0.73 -28.48
N GLY A 270 12.10 0.29 -28.44
CA GLY A 270 11.08 0.82 -27.52
C GLY A 270 10.47 2.17 -27.92
N VAL A 271 10.78 2.67 -29.12
CA VAL A 271 10.25 3.91 -29.67
C VAL A 271 9.32 3.60 -30.85
N CYS A 272 8.20 4.31 -30.92
CA CYS A 272 7.24 4.15 -32.00
C CYS A 272 7.51 5.09 -33.18
N TYR A 273 7.64 4.50 -34.37
CA TYR A 273 7.90 5.18 -35.62
C TYR A 273 6.75 4.99 -36.61
N GLN A 274 6.43 6.05 -37.35
CA GLN A 274 5.48 6.01 -38.46
C GLN A 274 6.12 5.38 -39.70
N PRO A 275 5.31 4.80 -40.60
CA PRO A 275 5.81 4.26 -41.86
C PRO A 275 6.65 5.31 -42.63
N ASN A 276 7.83 4.89 -43.06
CA ASN A 276 8.85 5.68 -43.76
C ASN A 276 9.62 6.70 -42.90
N ASP A 277 9.43 6.73 -41.58
CA ASP A 277 10.34 7.46 -40.70
C ASP A 277 11.77 6.95 -40.91
N VAL A 278 12.73 7.87 -40.88
CA VAL A 278 14.14 7.60 -41.15
C VAL A 278 14.93 7.63 -39.86
N ASN A 279 15.85 6.69 -39.68
CA ASN A 279 16.75 6.65 -38.54
C ASN A 279 17.83 7.74 -38.64
N THR A 280 17.53 8.94 -38.18
CA THR A 280 18.48 10.06 -38.23
C THR A 280 19.61 9.94 -37.20
N ALA A 281 19.40 9.22 -36.10
CA ALA A 281 20.38 9.08 -35.02
C ALA A 281 21.61 8.25 -35.43
N GLU A 282 21.44 7.33 -36.37
CA GLU A 282 22.46 6.34 -36.74
C GLU A 282 22.94 6.46 -38.19
N GLY A 283 22.74 7.64 -38.79
CA GLY A 283 23.27 7.98 -40.11
C GLY A 283 22.29 7.84 -41.28
N GLY A 284 21.01 7.53 -41.05
CA GLY A 284 19.93 7.77 -42.02
C GLY A 284 19.64 6.67 -43.05
N CYS A 285 20.26 5.50 -42.96
CA CYS A 285 20.07 4.42 -43.95
C CYS A 285 18.90 3.47 -43.65
N GLY A 286 18.35 3.53 -42.44
CA GLY A 286 17.20 2.73 -42.01
C GLY A 286 15.89 3.50 -42.14
N THR A 287 14.85 2.83 -42.64
CA THR A 287 13.48 3.36 -42.64
C THR A 287 12.55 2.41 -41.89
N CYS A 288 11.56 2.96 -41.18
CA CYS A 288 10.47 2.15 -40.63
C CYS A 288 9.62 1.62 -41.79
N ASP A 289 9.56 0.29 -41.93
CA ASP A 289 8.72 -0.38 -42.91
C ASP A 289 7.96 -1.53 -42.22
N PRO A 290 6.78 -1.26 -41.63
CA PRO A 290 6.04 -2.23 -40.83
C PRO A 290 5.60 -3.47 -41.63
N ALA A 291 5.57 -3.38 -42.96
CA ALA A 291 5.22 -4.49 -43.84
C ALA A 291 6.39 -5.47 -44.04
N VAL A 292 7.62 -5.03 -43.81
CA VAL A 292 8.84 -5.85 -43.89
C VAL A 292 9.24 -6.34 -42.50
N ASP A 293 9.46 -5.40 -41.58
CA ASP A 293 9.81 -5.69 -40.19
C ASP A 293 9.37 -4.52 -39.31
N GLY A 294 8.44 -4.78 -38.39
CA GLY A 294 7.95 -3.79 -37.43
C GLY A 294 8.86 -3.59 -36.21
N ARG A 295 9.95 -4.35 -36.07
CA ARG A 295 10.86 -4.31 -34.91
C ARG A 295 12.28 -3.85 -35.25
N ASN A 296 12.67 -3.90 -36.52
CA ASN A 296 14.00 -3.50 -36.97
C ASN A 296 13.92 -2.48 -38.12
N TRP A 297 14.98 -1.68 -38.25
CA TRP A 297 15.12 -0.76 -39.38
C TRP A 297 15.23 -1.51 -40.71
N THR A 298 14.37 -1.16 -41.66
CA THR A 298 14.46 -1.68 -43.02
C THR A 298 15.47 -0.85 -43.82
N ILE A 299 16.56 -1.48 -44.26
CA ILE A 299 17.67 -0.80 -44.95
C ILE A 299 17.39 -0.70 -46.45
N LYS A 300 16.97 0.50 -46.90
CA LYS A 300 16.68 0.79 -48.31
C LYS A 300 17.96 1.21 -49.06
N GLY A 301 18.05 0.86 -50.34
CA GLY A 301 19.20 1.18 -51.19
C GLY A 301 20.38 0.23 -51.02
N ASN A 302 21.60 0.75 -51.19
CA ASN A 302 22.86 -0.01 -51.16
C ASN A 302 23.72 0.33 -49.94
N ASP A 303 23.16 0.83 -48.85
CA ASP A 303 23.95 1.09 -47.64
C ASP A 303 23.98 -0.18 -46.76
N CYS A 304 25.02 -0.30 -45.93
CA CYS A 304 25.05 -1.28 -44.84
C CYS A 304 24.72 -0.60 -43.51
N TYR A 305 24.07 -1.32 -42.61
CA TYR A 305 23.78 -0.93 -41.25
C TYR A 305 24.44 -1.94 -40.30
N ILE A 306 25.61 -1.59 -39.78
CA ILE A 306 26.49 -2.50 -39.02
C ILE A 306 26.79 -1.84 -37.68
N GLY A 307 26.50 -2.51 -36.57
CA GLY A 307 26.78 -1.98 -35.23
C GLY A 307 26.17 -0.60 -34.97
N LYS A 308 24.89 -0.41 -35.32
CA LYS A 308 24.14 0.86 -35.14
C LYS A 308 24.71 2.06 -35.91
N LYS A 309 25.43 1.82 -37.00
CA LYS A 309 25.92 2.87 -37.90
C LYS A 309 25.69 2.50 -39.36
N CYS A 310 25.42 3.52 -40.16
CA CYS A 310 25.30 3.43 -41.59
C CYS A 310 26.66 3.58 -42.29
N TYR A 311 26.93 2.70 -43.25
CA TYR A 311 28.14 2.69 -44.07
C TYR A 311 27.77 2.62 -45.55
N LYS A 312 28.50 3.37 -46.38
CA LYS A 312 28.38 3.32 -47.84
C LYS A 312 29.07 2.07 -48.39
N PRO A 313 28.68 1.58 -49.58
CA PRO A 313 29.41 0.53 -50.26
C PRO A 313 30.92 0.80 -50.28
N SER A 314 31.71 -0.22 -49.96
CA SER A 314 33.17 -0.17 -49.89
C SER A 314 33.79 0.64 -48.74
N ASP A 315 32.98 1.27 -47.89
CA ASP A 315 33.47 1.77 -46.60
C ASP A 315 34.14 0.61 -45.85
N LYS A 316 35.26 0.91 -45.20
CA LYS A 316 36.04 -0.09 -44.49
C LYS A 316 35.61 -0.16 -43.03
N ASP A 317 35.70 -1.36 -42.48
CA ASP A 317 35.63 -1.51 -41.03
C ASP A 317 36.82 -0.80 -40.38
N PRO A 318 36.79 -0.59 -39.06
CA PRO A 318 37.88 0.12 -38.40
C PRO A 318 39.26 -0.55 -38.57
N THR A 319 39.34 -1.87 -38.79
CA THR A 319 40.62 -2.54 -39.06
C THR A 319 41.14 -2.33 -40.49
N GLY A 320 40.30 -1.84 -41.40
CA GLY A 320 40.61 -1.69 -42.81
C GLY A 320 40.51 -2.98 -43.63
N CYS A 321 40.20 -4.11 -42.99
CA CYS A 321 40.28 -5.45 -43.57
C CYS A 321 38.93 -6.14 -43.79
N ALA A 322 37.85 -5.45 -43.50
CA ALA A 322 36.53 -5.76 -44.00
C ALA A 322 35.90 -4.52 -44.62
N GLU A 323 34.87 -4.72 -45.43
CA GLU A 323 34.15 -3.64 -46.10
C GLU A 323 32.64 -3.83 -46.07
N CYS A 324 31.91 -2.73 -46.17
CA CYS A 324 30.48 -2.76 -46.42
C CYS A 324 30.27 -3.27 -47.85
N LYS A 325 29.75 -4.50 -47.97
CA LYS A 325 29.39 -5.12 -49.24
C LYS A 325 27.91 -5.53 -49.22
N PRO A 326 27.00 -4.61 -49.57
CA PRO A 326 25.54 -4.81 -49.46
C PRO A 326 25.02 -6.03 -50.22
N ALA A 327 25.69 -6.41 -51.32
CA ALA A 327 25.35 -7.59 -52.10
C ALA A 327 25.66 -8.91 -51.38
N THR A 328 26.53 -8.89 -50.37
CA THR A 328 26.88 -10.03 -49.52
C THR A 328 26.15 -9.97 -48.19
N SER A 329 26.20 -8.82 -47.51
CA SER A 329 25.43 -8.55 -46.31
C SER A 329 25.23 -7.05 -46.14
N LYS A 330 24.02 -6.65 -45.77
CA LYS A 330 23.72 -5.27 -45.35
C LYS A 330 23.91 -5.07 -43.84
N THR A 331 24.06 -6.13 -43.06
CA THR A 331 24.10 -6.05 -41.59
C THR A 331 25.40 -6.58 -40.98
N ALA A 332 26.35 -7.01 -41.81
CA ALA A 332 27.65 -7.49 -41.36
C ALA A 332 28.77 -7.02 -42.30
N TRP A 333 29.95 -6.81 -41.72
CA TRP A 333 31.17 -6.54 -42.48
C TRP A 333 31.55 -7.73 -43.36
N THR A 334 32.00 -7.47 -44.59
CA THR A 334 32.51 -8.51 -45.48
C THR A 334 34.03 -8.49 -45.52
N ALA A 335 34.67 -9.58 -45.13
CA ALA A 335 36.13 -9.69 -45.10
C ALA A 335 36.74 -9.49 -46.51
N ILE A 336 37.82 -8.70 -46.56
CA ILE A 336 38.62 -8.51 -47.78
C ILE A 336 39.64 -9.64 -47.85
N ALA A 337 39.58 -10.44 -48.92
CA ALA A 337 40.46 -11.59 -49.08
C ALA A 337 41.95 -11.19 -48.98
N GLY A 338 42.69 -11.86 -48.09
CA GLY A 338 44.12 -11.61 -47.86
C GLY A 338 44.44 -10.38 -47.01
N CYS A 339 43.45 -9.64 -46.51
CA CYS A 339 43.66 -8.53 -45.61
C CYS A 339 43.58 -8.99 -44.14
N TRP A 340 44.59 -8.65 -43.36
CA TRP A 340 44.56 -8.70 -41.89
C TRP A 340 45.36 -7.54 -41.31
N ALA A 341 45.01 -7.09 -40.11
CA ALA A 341 45.74 -6.07 -39.35
C ALA A 341 46.35 -6.71 -38.11
N ILE A 342 47.39 -6.09 -37.53
CA ILE A 342 47.90 -6.54 -36.22
C ILE A 342 46.93 -5.97 -35.18
N VAL A 343 45.94 -6.79 -34.80
CA VAL A 343 44.92 -6.38 -33.82
C VAL A 343 45.36 -6.77 -32.42
N VAL A 344 45.27 -5.82 -31.48
CA VAL A 344 45.49 -6.04 -30.05
C VAL A 344 44.15 -6.09 -29.33
N ALA A 345 43.98 -7.13 -28.51
CA ALA A 345 42.84 -7.35 -27.63
C ALA A 345 43.34 -7.82 -26.26
N ALA A 346 42.54 -7.70 -25.21
CA ALA A 346 42.81 -8.36 -23.94
C ALA A 346 41.97 -9.63 -23.79
N LEU A 347 42.44 -10.56 -22.96
CA LEU A 347 41.56 -11.60 -22.42
C LEU A 347 40.41 -10.95 -21.64
N ASN A 348 39.28 -11.65 -21.58
CA ASN A 348 38.08 -11.22 -20.87
C ASN A 348 38.28 -11.14 -19.37
N GLU A 349 39.24 -11.88 -18.83
CA GLU A 349 39.53 -11.98 -17.40
C GLU A 349 40.98 -11.61 -17.11
N ALA A 350 41.20 -10.92 -15.98
CA ALA A 350 42.53 -10.70 -15.43
C ALA A 350 43.10 -12.02 -14.88
N ARG A 351 44.43 -12.17 -14.90
CA ARG A 351 45.12 -13.43 -14.59
C ARG A 351 46.36 -13.19 -13.75
N ASP A 352 46.63 -14.14 -12.87
CA ASP A 352 47.90 -14.20 -12.14
C ASP A 352 49.06 -14.61 -13.08
N GLY A 353 50.29 -14.58 -12.55
CA GLY A 353 51.49 -14.93 -13.29
C GLY A 353 51.58 -16.41 -13.71
N ASN A 354 50.70 -17.29 -13.22
CA ASN A 354 50.66 -18.70 -13.62
C ASN A 354 49.64 -18.93 -14.75
N LEU A 355 50.07 -18.62 -15.96
CA LEU A 355 49.28 -18.82 -17.17
C LEU A 355 49.39 -20.24 -17.74
N GLY A 356 50.11 -21.15 -17.06
CA GLY A 356 50.46 -22.47 -17.59
C GLY A 356 51.55 -22.41 -18.68
N GLY A 357 52.31 -21.32 -18.71
CA GLY A 357 53.31 -21.02 -19.74
C GLY A 357 52.75 -20.33 -20.99
N VAL A 358 53.63 -19.79 -21.83
CA VAL A 358 53.23 -19.02 -23.03
C VAL A 358 52.36 -19.80 -24.02
N ALA A 359 52.52 -21.12 -24.12
CA ALA A 359 51.70 -21.94 -25.02
C ALA A 359 50.25 -22.08 -24.53
N ALA A 360 50.05 -22.16 -23.21
CA ALA A 360 48.71 -22.17 -22.61
C ALA A 360 48.06 -20.78 -22.72
N ALA A 361 48.83 -19.71 -22.52
CA ALA A 361 48.38 -18.33 -22.76
C ALA A 361 47.97 -18.10 -24.23
N ASP A 362 48.75 -18.58 -25.20
CA ASP A 362 48.40 -18.53 -26.63
C ASP A 362 47.08 -19.28 -26.92
N THR A 363 46.93 -20.47 -26.36
CA THR A 363 45.71 -21.28 -26.51
C THR A 363 44.48 -20.51 -26.00
N LEU A 364 44.63 -19.80 -24.88
CA LEU A 364 43.56 -19.01 -24.30
C LEU A 364 43.21 -17.79 -25.16
N CYS A 365 44.21 -17.06 -25.67
CA CYS A 365 44.00 -15.98 -26.64
C CYS A 365 43.24 -16.46 -27.88
N GLN A 366 43.65 -17.60 -28.46
CA GLN A 366 42.97 -18.16 -29.62
C GLN A 366 41.53 -18.60 -29.32
N GLN A 367 41.28 -19.19 -28.15
CA GLN A 367 39.95 -19.60 -27.72
C GLN A 367 39.00 -18.40 -27.60
N GLN A 368 39.43 -17.35 -26.89
CA GLN A 368 38.58 -16.17 -26.69
C GLN A 368 38.40 -15.35 -27.96
N ALA A 369 39.42 -15.24 -28.81
CA ALA A 369 39.29 -14.65 -30.14
C ALA A 369 38.23 -15.38 -30.98
N THR A 370 38.29 -16.71 -31.02
CA THR A 370 37.33 -17.54 -31.75
C THR A 370 35.91 -17.37 -31.20
N ALA A 371 35.75 -17.36 -29.88
CA ALA A 371 34.46 -17.16 -29.22
C ALA A 371 33.87 -15.76 -29.50
N ALA A 372 34.72 -14.74 -29.61
CA ALA A 372 34.33 -13.38 -29.99
C ALA A 372 34.19 -13.17 -31.52
N GLY A 373 34.28 -14.24 -32.32
CA GLY A 373 34.18 -14.16 -33.77
C GLY A 373 35.31 -13.37 -34.44
N ARG A 374 36.49 -13.29 -33.81
CA ARG A 374 37.69 -12.65 -34.35
C ARG A 374 38.51 -13.69 -35.12
N PRO A 375 38.50 -13.67 -36.45
CA PRO A 375 39.26 -14.65 -37.24
C PRO A 375 40.78 -14.44 -37.08
N GLY A 376 41.52 -15.45 -37.50
CA GLY A 376 42.98 -15.42 -37.58
C GLY A 376 43.71 -16.08 -36.43
N GLN A 377 45.04 -15.93 -36.46
CA GLN A 377 45.95 -16.54 -35.49
C GLN A 377 46.25 -15.57 -34.37
N TRP A 378 46.00 -15.97 -33.11
CA TRP A 378 46.17 -15.11 -31.94
C TRP A 378 47.18 -15.71 -30.97
N LYS A 379 48.07 -14.85 -30.44
CA LYS A 379 49.07 -15.23 -29.43
C LYS A 379 49.08 -14.25 -28.28
N ALA A 380 49.47 -14.70 -27.10
CA ALA A 380 49.65 -13.83 -25.95
C ALA A 380 50.85 -12.90 -26.17
N PHE A 381 50.71 -11.64 -25.79
CA PHE A 381 51.76 -10.62 -25.82
C PHE A 381 52.74 -10.83 -24.66
N LEU A 382 53.46 -11.95 -24.68
CA LEU A 382 54.31 -12.37 -23.56
C LEU A 382 55.68 -12.81 -24.03
N GLY A 383 56.73 -12.27 -23.43
CA GLY A 383 58.11 -12.75 -23.54
C GLY A 383 58.32 -14.00 -22.69
N SER A 384 59.17 -14.92 -23.15
CA SER A 384 59.62 -16.08 -22.40
C SER A 384 60.99 -16.53 -22.86
N SER A 385 61.53 -17.56 -22.21
CA SER A 385 62.74 -18.27 -22.66
C SER A 385 62.63 -18.87 -24.06
N THR A 386 61.42 -19.02 -24.61
CA THR A 386 61.20 -19.61 -25.94
C THR A 386 60.80 -18.59 -27.02
N ARG A 387 60.48 -17.34 -26.66
CA ARG A 387 60.16 -16.28 -27.62
C ARG A 387 60.38 -14.89 -27.04
N THR A 388 60.66 -13.93 -27.91
CA THR A 388 60.54 -12.50 -27.57
C THR A 388 59.20 -11.96 -28.05
N VAL A 389 58.70 -10.91 -27.41
CA VAL A 389 57.48 -10.23 -27.87
C VAL A 389 57.69 -9.68 -29.28
N LYS A 390 58.84 -9.05 -29.54
CA LYS A 390 59.18 -8.53 -30.88
C LYS A 390 59.12 -9.61 -31.97
N SER A 391 59.45 -10.85 -31.65
CA SER A 391 59.43 -11.97 -32.61
C SER A 391 58.05 -12.53 -32.94
N LEU A 392 56.97 -12.06 -32.29
CA LEU A 392 55.60 -12.49 -32.59
C LEU A 392 55.16 -12.14 -34.01
N ILE A 393 55.64 -10.99 -34.53
CA ILE A 393 55.43 -10.55 -35.91
C ILE A 393 56.81 -10.34 -36.55
N THR A 394 57.04 -10.88 -37.73
CA THR A 394 58.33 -10.79 -38.43
C THR A 394 58.15 -10.45 -39.91
N GLY A 395 59.26 -10.27 -40.62
CA GLY A 395 59.25 -10.05 -42.07
C GLY A 395 58.58 -8.73 -42.48
N THR A 396 57.90 -8.75 -43.63
CA THR A 396 57.22 -7.58 -44.20
C THR A 396 56.03 -7.12 -43.35
N ASP A 397 55.37 -8.03 -42.65
CA ASP A 397 54.22 -7.68 -41.82
C ASP A 397 54.63 -6.75 -40.66
N ALA A 398 55.82 -6.99 -40.08
CA ALA A 398 56.35 -6.18 -38.98
C ALA A 398 56.69 -4.72 -39.37
N THR A 399 56.90 -4.44 -40.67
CA THR A 399 57.23 -3.09 -41.16
C THR A 399 56.09 -2.38 -41.87
N THR A 400 55.06 -3.10 -42.31
CA THR A 400 54.01 -2.54 -43.20
C THR A 400 52.61 -2.54 -42.60
N ARG A 401 52.32 -3.40 -41.62
CA ARG A 401 50.97 -3.47 -41.02
C ARG A 401 50.87 -2.60 -39.79
N LYS A 402 49.80 -1.81 -39.74
CA LYS A 402 49.42 -1.04 -38.55
C LYS A 402 49.08 -1.97 -37.39
N VAL A 403 49.42 -1.52 -36.19
CA VAL A 403 48.95 -2.12 -34.94
C VAL A 403 47.73 -1.34 -34.49
N VAL A 404 46.60 -2.02 -34.35
CA VAL A 404 45.30 -1.40 -34.05
C VAL A 404 44.60 -2.10 -32.90
N THR A 405 43.70 -1.41 -32.23
CA THR A 405 42.81 -2.01 -31.22
C THR A 405 41.70 -2.82 -31.90
N THR A 406 40.89 -3.55 -31.14
CA THR A 406 39.71 -4.26 -31.67
C THR A 406 38.64 -3.34 -32.28
N GLN A 407 38.71 -2.04 -31.97
CA GLN A 407 37.91 -0.96 -32.55
C GLN A 407 38.62 -0.25 -33.72
N GLY A 408 39.76 -0.78 -34.19
CA GLY A 408 40.52 -0.24 -35.33
C GLY A 408 41.27 1.05 -35.07
N LEU A 409 41.41 1.44 -33.82
CA LEU A 409 42.14 2.65 -33.43
C LEU A 409 43.64 2.34 -33.55
N GLU A 410 44.39 3.18 -34.28
CA GLU A 410 45.82 2.96 -34.50
C GLU A 410 46.61 3.19 -33.22
N MET A 411 47.29 2.14 -32.75
CA MET A 411 48.23 2.18 -31.62
C MET A 411 49.63 2.53 -32.11
N PHE A 412 50.07 1.85 -33.17
CA PHE A 412 51.39 2.06 -33.78
C PHE A 412 51.32 1.95 -35.30
N PRO A 413 52.12 2.73 -36.04
CA PRO A 413 52.14 2.67 -37.50
C PRO A 413 52.61 1.33 -38.04
N ASN A 414 53.46 0.61 -37.29
CA ASN A 414 53.78 -0.80 -37.51
C ASN A 414 54.39 -1.46 -36.27
N TRP A 415 54.54 -2.79 -36.31
CA TRP A 415 55.09 -3.58 -35.20
C TRP A 415 56.50 -3.16 -34.80
N ASN A 416 57.39 -2.93 -35.76
CA ASN A 416 58.76 -2.53 -35.47
C ASN A 416 58.84 -1.15 -34.83
N ALA A 417 57.92 -0.24 -35.18
CA ALA A 417 57.81 1.08 -34.58
C ALA A 417 57.40 1.02 -33.10
N ALA A 418 56.62 0.00 -32.68
CA ALA A 418 56.28 -0.19 -31.27
C ALA A 418 57.55 -0.38 -30.41
N PHE A 419 58.60 -1.01 -30.94
CA PHE A 419 59.83 -1.33 -30.19
C PHE A 419 61.04 -0.45 -30.59
N ALA A 420 60.82 0.73 -31.16
CA ALA A 420 61.91 1.64 -31.54
C ALA A 420 62.49 2.32 -30.28
N THR A 421 63.76 2.03 -29.95
CA THR A 421 64.45 2.41 -28.70
C THR A 421 64.86 3.89 -28.61
N THR A 422 64.24 4.78 -29.39
CA THR A 422 64.67 6.19 -29.52
C THR A 422 64.09 7.14 -28.46
N SER A 423 63.24 6.67 -27.55
CA SER A 423 62.81 7.45 -26.38
C SER A 423 62.37 6.54 -25.24
N THR A 424 62.56 6.99 -24.00
CA THR A 424 62.15 6.33 -22.75
C THR A 424 60.62 6.31 -22.54
N SER A 425 59.82 6.51 -23.59
CA SER A 425 58.37 6.71 -23.53
C SER A 425 57.74 6.52 -24.93
N THR A 426 57.77 5.30 -25.46
CA THR A 426 56.96 4.99 -26.65
C THR A 426 55.53 4.73 -26.18
N THR A 427 54.78 5.80 -25.95
CA THR A 427 53.34 5.75 -25.64
C THR A 427 52.52 5.58 -26.93
N TRP A 428 51.41 4.85 -26.88
CA TRP A 428 50.41 4.88 -27.97
C TRP A 428 49.39 6.00 -27.72
N PRO A 429 48.56 6.42 -28.69
CA PRO A 429 47.65 7.56 -28.51
C PRO A 429 46.56 7.32 -27.44
N THR A 430 46.21 8.35 -26.64
CA THR A 430 45.12 8.31 -25.63
C THR A 430 43.75 7.95 -26.21
N SER A 431 43.58 8.15 -27.52
CA SER A 431 42.39 7.75 -28.25
C SER A 431 42.29 6.24 -28.54
N ALA A 432 43.38 5.47 -28.39
CA ALA A 432 43.46 4.05 -28.76
C ALA A 432 43.33 3.12 -27.53
N LEU A 433 42.13 3.10 -26.93
CA LEU A 433 41.85 2.26 -25.76
C LEU A 433 41.88 0.77 -26.12
N VAL A 434 42.41 -0.05 -25.22
CA VAL A 434 42.46 -1.51 -25.40
C VAL A 434 41.17 -2.13 -24.87
N TYR A 435 40.60 -3.07 -25.63
CA TYR A 435 39.36 -3.75 -25.25
C TYR A 435 39.60 -5.26 -25.09
N THR A 436 38.86 -5.86 -24.17
CA THR A 436 38.73 -7.32 -24.08
C THR A 436 38.04 -7.89 -25.32
N PHE A 437 38.14 -9.21 -25.51
CA PHE A 437 37.35 -9.92 -26.54
C PHE A 437 35.83 -9.75 -26.37
N SER A 438 35.35 -9.55 -25.14
CA SER A 438 33.95 -9.25 -24.81
C SER A 438 33.56 -7.79 -25.05
N GLY A 439 34.51 -6.91 -25.42
CA GLY A 439 34.26 -5.51 -25.74
C GLY A 439 34.26 -4.56 -24.54
N ARG A 440 34.79 -4.98 -23.38
CA ARG A 440 35.02 -4.11 -22.22
C ARG A 440 36.34 -3.37 -22.38
N VAL A 441 36.45 -2.16 -21.85
CA VAL A 441 37.69 -1.38 -21.93
C VAL A 441 38.61 -1.81 -20.78
N ILE A 442 39.93 -1.79 -21.00
CA ILE A 442 40.92 -1.94 -19.92
C ILE A 442 41.27 -0.54 -19.42
N GLU A 443 40.62 -0.06 -18.36
CA GLU A 443 40.84 1.27 -17.76
C GLU A 443 40.69 1.22 -16.23
N GLU A 444 41.42 2.09 -15.52
CA GLU A 444 41.37 2.27 -14.05
C GLU A 444 39.99 2.81 -13.60
N ASP A 445 39.36 3.65 -14.42
CA ASP A 445 38.09 4.36 -14.13
C ASP A 445 36.82 3.63 -14.60
N GLU A 446 36.78 2.28 -14.62
CA GLU A 446 35.54 1.57 -14.96
C GLU A 446 34.41 1.85 -13.92
N PRO A 447 33.20 2.25 -14.36
CA PRO A 447 32.12 2.61 -13.45
C PRO A 447 31.65 1.40 -12.61
N GLN A 448 31.48 1.63 -11.31
CA GLN A 448 30.88 0.67 -10.36
C GLN A 448 29.49 0.23 -10.86
N PRO A 449 29.13 -1.08 -10.82
CA PRO A 449 29.53 -2.07 -9.80
C PRO A 449 30.55 -3.14 -10.25
N ALA A 450 31.26 -2.93 -11.38
CA ALA A 450 32.11 -3.97 -11.97
C ALA A 450 33.42 -4.26 -11.20
N CYS A 451 33.81 -3.45 -10.21
CA CYS A 451 35.14 -3.50 -9.60
C CYS A 451 35.10 -3.04 -8.12
N PRO A 452 34.85 -3.91 -7.11
CA PRO A 452 34.71 -3.46 -5.72
C PRO A 452 35.99 -2.82 -5.16
N THR A 453 35.86 -1.60 -4.62
CA THR A 453 36.96 -0.68 -4.24
C THR A 453 37.67 -1.00 -2.93
N THR A 454 37.68 -2.24 -2.43
CA THR A 454 38.37 -2.56 -1.17
C THR A 454 39.77 -3.10 -1.42
N ALA A 455 40.70 -2.17 -1.61
CA ALA A 455 42.13 -2.39 -1.48
C ALA A 455 42.46 -2.86 -0.04
N SER A 456 42.72 -4.16 0.12
CA SER A 456 43.69 -4.78 1.03
C SER A 456 43.36 -6.27 1.19
N GLY A 457 43.62 -7.08 0.17
CA GLY A 457 43.40 -8.52 0.24
C GLY A 457 43.29 -9.16 -1.13
N LEU A 458 44.37 -9.84 -1.53
CA LEU A 458 44.44 -10.74 -2.68
C LEU A 458 43.21 -11.69 -2.68
N GLY A 459 42.37 -11.63 -3.70
CA GLY A 459 41.35 -12.65 -3.93
C GLY A 459 40.05 -12.20 -4.60
N SER A 460 39.84 -12.72 -5.82
CA SER A 460 38.56 -13.20 -6.36
C SER A 460 37.51 -12.20 -6.87
N GLU A 461 37.86 -11.35 -7.83
CA GLU A 461 36.98 -11.19 -8.99
C GLU A 461 37.81 -11.30 -10.28
N PRO A 462 37.69 -12.39 -11.07
CA PRO A 462 38.42 -12.55 -12.34
C PRO A 462 38.07 -11.51 -13.40
N THR A 463 37.10 -10.63 -13.12
CA THR A 463 36.41 -9.83 -14.12
C THR A 463 36.85 -8.37 -14.17
N CYS A 464 37.75 -7.90 -13.31
CA CYS A 464 38.09 -6.47 -13.23
C CYS A 464 39.59 -6.15 -13.40
N PHE A 465 39.90 -5.01 -14.03
CA PHE A 465 41.25 -4.53 -14.35
C PHE A 465 41.60 -3.30 -13.50
N TYR A 466 41.65 -3.48 -12.18
CA TYR A 466 41.69 -2.40 -11.17
C TYR A 466 42.81 -1.37 -11.38
N ASP A 467 43.97 -1.78 -11.87
CA ASP A 467 45.15 -0.91 -12.09
C ASP A 467 45.47 -0.77 -13.60
N ALA A 468 44.61 -1.29 -14.47
CA ALA A 468 44.84 -1.40 -15.93
C ALA A 468 46.19 -2.00 -16.39
N ASP A 469 46.96 -2.55 -15.46
CA ASP A 469 48.22 -3.25 -15.68
C ASP A 469 48.07 -4.49 -16.55
N PHE A 470 49.10 -4.77 -17.35
CA PHE A 470 49.17 -6.01 -18.12
C PHE A 470 50.55 -6.67 -18.10
N TRP A 471 50.53 -7.99 -18.02
CA TRP A 471 51.73 -8.82 -18.11
C TRP A 471 52.34 -8.75 -19.51
N HIS A 472 53.66 -8.56 -19.62
CA HIS A 472 54.39 -8.64 -20.90
C HIS A 472 55.73 -9.38 -20.86
N GLY A 473 56.48 -9.37 -19.74
CA GLY A 473 57.75 -10.10 -19.62
C GLY A 473 58.84 -9.69 -20.64
N MET A 474 58.88 -8.41 -21.03
CA MET A 474 59.78 -7.90 -22.06
C MET A 474 60.54 -6.66 -21.57
N ASN A 475 61.72 -6.44 -22.13
CA ASN A 475 62.41 -5.15 -22.08
C ASN A 475 61.80 -4.19 -23.10
N GLN A 476 62.13 -2.90 -23.01
CA GLN A 476 61.60 -1.85 -23.89
C GLN A 476 61.83 -2.11 -25.39
N ASP A 477 62.90 -2.82 -25.76
CA ASP A 477 63.20 -3.16 -27.15
C ASP A 477 62.42 -4.40 -27.68
N GLY A 478 61.50 -4.93 -26.86
CA GLY A 478 60.69 -6.11 -27.13
C GLY A 478 61.42 -7.44 -26.96
N THR A 479 62.67 -7.45 -26.47
CA THR A 479 63.37 -8.67 -26.04
C THR A 479 62.83 -9.17 -24.71
N THR A 480 63.03 -10.46 -24.39
CA THR A 480 62.51 -11.03 -23.15
C THR A 480 63.25 -10.50 -21.92
N SER A 481 62.50 -10.08 -20.90
CA SER A 481 63.01 -9.69 -19.58
C SER A 481 63.39 -10.92 -18.74
N THR A 482 64.20 -10.75 -17.70
CA THR A 482 64.41 -11.82 -16.72
C THR A 482 63.18 -12.08 -15.84
N ASN A 483 62.30 -11.10 -15.69
CA ASN A 483 61.11 -11.18 -14.82
C ASN A 483 59.90 -11.63 -15.66
N THR A 484 59.64 -12.93 -15.66
CA THR A 484 58.58 -13.57 -16.48
C THR A 484 57.73 -14.54 -15.66
N CYS A 485 57.63 -14.38 -14.33
CA CYS A 485 56.90 -15.34 -13.48
C CYS A 485 57.32 -16.79 -13.70
N ASN A 486 58.64 -17.03 -13.79
CA ASN A 486 59.23 -18.32 -14.16
C ASN A 486 58.68 -18.86 -15.49
N ASN A 487 58.73 -18.07 -16.57
CA ASN A 487 58.09 -18.38 -17.85
C ASN A 487 56.56 -18.59 -17.75
N TRP A 488 55.90 -17.81 -16.90
CA TRP A 488 54.45 -17.79 -16.68
C TRP A 488 53.90 -19.08 -16.10
N THR A 489 54.66 -19.70 -15.20
CA THR A 489 54.30 -20.97 -14.54
C THR A 489 54.22 -20.86 -13.02
N SER A 490 54.37 -19.64 -12.48
CA SER A 490 54.37 -19.39 -11.06
C SER A 490 53.46 -18.22 -10.73
N ASN A 491 52.65 -18.39 -9.69
CA ASN A 491 51.88 -17.35 -9.03
C ASN A 491 52.34 -17.16 -7.58
N ALA A 492 53.63 -17.40 -7.31
CA ALA A 492 54.19 -17.21 -5.98
C ALA A 492 54.48 -15.73 -5.75
N SER A 493 54.08 -15.21 -4.58
CA SER A 493 54.27 -13.81 -4.20
C SER A 493 55.73 -13.36 -4.03
N THR A 494 56.67 -14.30 -4.16
CA THR A 494 58.12 -14.07 -4.09
C THR A 494 58.79 -14.06 -5.46
N VAL A 495 58.03 -14.33 -6.52
CA VAL A 495 58.46 -14.30 -7.91
C VAL A 495 57.86 -13.06 -8.54
N THR A 496 58.61 -12.39 -9.40
CA THR A 496 58.13 -11.20 -10.10
C THR A 496 58.00 -11.41 -11.61
N GLY A 497 57.04 -10.70 -12.18
CA GLY A 497 56.82 -10.56 -13.62
C GLY A 497 57.04 -9.12 -14.04
N SER A 498 57.33 -8.93 -15.33
CA SER A 498 57.35 -7.60 -15.94
C SER A 498 55.96 -7.22 -16.43
N SER A 499 55.48 -6.06 -16.00
CA SER A 499 54.18 -5.50 -16.36
C SER A 499 54.32 -4.11 -16.96
N GLY A 500 53.31 -3.70 -17.72
CA GLY A 500 53.19 -2.36 -18.27
C GLY A 500 51.84 -1.75 -17.91
N GLU A 501 51.85 -0.43 -17.80
CA GLU A 501 50.73 0.39 -17.32
C GLU A 501 49.84 0.79 -18.53
N GLY A 502 48.62 0.26 -18.57
CA GLY A 502 47.71 0.35 -19.73
C GLY A 502 47.02 1.70 -19.91
N ASP A 503 46.69 2.37 -18.81
CA ASP A 503 45.96 3.63 -18.67
C ASP A 503 46.84 4.87 -18.92
N PHE A 504 48.10 4.84 -18.46
CA PHE A 504 49.10 5.85 -18.85
C PHE A 504 49.77 5.53 -20.19
N GLN A 505 49.38 4.41 -20.82
CA GLN A 505 49.83 3.96 -22.14
C GLN A 505 51.35 3.72 -22.18
N GLN A 506 51.91 3.37 -21.02
CA GLN A 506 53.33 3.17 -20.82
C GLN A 506 53.67 1.71 -21.03
N MET A 507 53.40 1.19 -22.23
CA MET A 507 53.64 -0.20 -22.65
C MET A 507 55.05 -0.74 -22.33
N PHE A 508 56.01 0.16 -22.12
CA PHE A 508 57.43 -0.15 -21.96
C PHE A 508 58.05 0.36 -20.66
N ASN A 509 57.27 0.97 -19.77
CA ASN A 509 57.75 1.26 -18.43
C ASN A 509 57.66 -0.03 -17.65
N ASN A 510 58.83 -0.66 -17.50
CA ASN A 510 58.95 -2.02 -16.99
C ASN A 510 58.73 -2.01 -15.48
N GLU A 511 57.50 -2.28 -15.07
CA GLU A 511 57.16 -2.49 -13.68
C GLU A 511 57.46 -3.94 -13.28
N SER A 512 57.80 -4.14 -12.02
CA SER A 512 58.11 -5.46 -11.49
C SER A 512 57.09 -5.82 -10.43
N ASN A 513 56.02 -6.47 -10.85
CA ASN A 513 54.89 -6.82 -9.98
C ASN A 513 54.96 -8.27 -9.51
N SER A 514 54.29 -8.55 -8.40
CA SER A 514 54.29 -9.87 -7.79
C SER A 514 53.43 -10.84 -8.60
N CYS A 515 53.89 -12.07 -8.82
CA CYS A 515 53.19 -13.01 -9.72
C CYS A 515 51.86 -13.55 -9.17
N ASP A 516 51.53 -13.29 -7.90
CA ASP A 516 50.19 -13.56 -7.33
C ASP A 516 49.18 -12.44 -7.61
N GLU A 517 49.60 -11.31 -8.17
CA GLU A 517 48.72 -10.24 -8.61
C GLU A 517 48.01 -10.60 -9.92
N THR A 518 46.74 -10.20 -10.03
CA THR A 518 45.94 -10.41 -11.24
C THR A 518 46.00 -9.18 -12.15
N GLN A 519 46.49 -9.36 -13.37
CA GLN A 519 46.63 -8.29 -14.35
C GLN A 519 46.01 -8.70 -15.70
N ALA A 520 45.84 -7.74 -16.60
CA ALA A 520 45.43 -8.03 -17.96
C ALA A 520 46.49 -8.86 -18.69
N VAL A 521 46.02 -9.67 -19.64
CA VAL A 521 46.88 -10.40 -20.57
C VAL A 521 46.46 -10.00 -21.97
N LEU A 522 47.36 -9.30 -22.66
CA LEU A 522 47.12 -8.88 -24.03
C LEU A 522 47.33 -10.06 -25.00
N CYS A 523 46.55 -10.04 -26.06
CA CYS A 523 46.55 -10.98 -27.17
C CYS A 523 46.73 -10.19 -28.46
N VAL A 524 47.58 -10.69 -29.35
CA VAL A 524 47.89 -10.06 -30.64
C VAL A 524 47.56 -11.01 -31.77
N GLN A 525 46.88 -10.49 -32.79
CA GLN A 525 46.70 -11.19 -34.05
C GLN A 525 48.05 -11.24 -34.78
N VAL A 526 48.59 -12.45 -34.97
CA VAL A 526 49.89 -12.70 -35.60
C VAL A 526 49.79 -13.21 -37.03
N GLY A 527 48.57 -13.39 -37.54
CA GLY A 527 48.32 -13.84 -38.90
C GLY A 527 46.82 -13.85 -39.26
N PRO A 528 46.53 -14.04 -40.56
CA PRO A 528 45.17 -14.08 -41.09
C PRO A 528 44.35 -15.27 -40.59
#